data_AF-A0A0H3A936-F1
#
_entry.id   AF-A0A0H3A936-F1
#
_cell.length_a   1.000
_cell.length_b   1.000
_cell.length_c   1.000
_cell.angle_alpha   90.00
_cell.angle_beta   90.00
_cell.angle_gamma   90.00
#
_symmetry.space_group_name_H-M   'P 1'
#
loop_
_entity.id
_entity.type
_entity.pdbx_description
1 polymer ?
#
loop_
_entity_poly.entity_id
_entity_poly.type
_entity_poly.pdbx_seq_one_letter_code
_entity_poly.pdbx_strand_id
1 'polypeptide(L)'
;MARILKKQTTSSAQEETMYRSEKSKRQQHGFTLIEIIAVLVILGILAAVAVPRYFDLANQGEERAARAAVAEVQARVNNLFAQRLIATNGNCATAVTGMTLAALTDTGAAGGLIGGWTVTGLDDAALQDEGAATPVGVEQGNINIASGDVDPALVVRTPSCNN
;
A
#
# COMPACT_ATOMS: atom_id res chain seq x y z
N MET A 1 28.89 -97.54 29.07
CA MET A 1 27.95 -96.65 28.34
C MET A 1 28.41 -95.22 28.59
N ALA A 2 29.29 -94.70 27.75
CA ALA A 2 28.96 -93.94 26.53
C ALA A 2 28.67 -92.47 26.86
N ARG A 3 29.20 -91.61 25.98
CA ARG A 3 29.01 -90.16 25.84
C ARG A 3 30.14 -89.31 26.44
N ILE A 4 30.72 -88.31 25.77
CA ILE A 4 30.54 -87.77 24.42
C ILE A 4 31.67 -86.73 24.23
N LEU A 5 32.15 -86.63 22.99
CA LEU A 5 32.74 -85.45 22.34
C LEU A 5 34.15 -84.97 22.73
N LYS A 6 35.00 -85.05 21.69
CA LYS A 6 36.10 -84.15 21.36
C LYS A 6 35.71 -82.69 21.64
N LYS A 7 36.50 -81.98 22.46
CA LYS A 7 36.58 -80.51 22.37
C LYS A 7 37.71 -80.15 21.43
N GLN A 8 37.32 -79.52 20.33
CA GLN A 8 38.22 -78.90 19.37
C GLN A 8 38.96 -77.73 20.03
N THR A 9 40.22 -77.65 19.63
CA THR A 9 41.06 -76.47 19.54
C THR A 9 40.32 -75.21 19.11
N THR A 10 40.62 -74.10 19.76
CA THR A 10 40.92 -72.75 19.21
C THR A 10 40.71 -71.75 20.36
N SER A 11 41.79 -71.40 21.05
CA SER A 11 42.49 -70.13 20.83
C SER A 11 41.62 -68.93 21.20
N SER A 12 41.63 -68.62 22.48
CA SER A 12 41.29 -67.33 23.06
C SER A 12 42.07 -66.22 22.37
N ALA A 13 41.36 -65.39 21.60
CA ALA A 13 41.61 -63.95 21.39
C ALA A 13 40.81 -63.50 20.16
N GLN A 14 39.50 -63.34 20.34
CA GLN A 14 38.67 -62.49 19.51
C GLN A 14 38.55 -61.14 20.22
N GLU A 15 39.35 -60.16 19.79
CA GLU A 15 39.28 -58.71 20.04
C GLU A 15 40.44 -58.14 19.21
N GLU A 16 40.35 -57.21 18.28
CA GLU A 16 39.37 -56.27 17.75
C GLU A 16 39.55 -56.35 16.22
N THR A 17 38.60 -56.04 15.34
CA THR A 17 38.48 -54.67 14.84
C THR A 17 37.09 -54.45 14.26
N MET A 18 36.35 -53.69 15.05
CA MET A 18 35.18 -52.88 14.75
C MET A 18 35.14 -52.29 13.34
N TYR A 19 34.02 -52.56 12.67
CA TYR A 19 33.31 -51.75 11.66
C TYR A 19 34.00 -50.46 11.20
N ARG A 20 34.77 -50.56 10.12
CA ARG A 20 35.25 -49.38 9.39
C ARG A 20 34.16 -48.90 8.43
N SER A 21 33.18 -48.18 8.98
CA SER A 21 32.33 -47.30 8.17
C SER A 21 33.22 -46.18 7.64
N GLU A 22 33.55 -46.24 6.35
CA GLU A 22 34.06 -45.09 5.62
C GLU A 22 32.96 -44.03 5.58
N LYS A 23 32.89 -43.22 6.64
CA LYS A 23 32.08 -42.02 6.70
C LYS A 23 32.69 -41.05 5.69
N SER A 24 32.10 -41.00 4.49
CA SER A 24 32.52 -40.06 3.46
C SER A 24 32.54 -38.66 4.06
N LYS A 25 33.74 -38.06 4.11
CA LYS A 25 33.90 -36.66 4.52
C LYS A 25 33.25 -35.84 3.43
N ARG A 26 31.95 -35.56 3.58
CA ARG A 26 31.26 -34.53 2.81
C ARG A 26 32.08 -33.27 2.98
N GLN A 27 32.77 -32.85 1.92
CA GLN A 27 33.53 -31.61 1.94
C GLN A 27 32.53 -30.48 2.18
N GLN A 28 32.60 -29.87 3.35
CA GLN A 28 31.83 -28.67 3.62
C GLN A 28 32.46 -27.55 2.81
N HIS A 29 31.88 -27.25 1.66
CA HIS A 29 32.16 -26.03 0.91
C HIS A 29 31.53 -24.88 1.70
N GLY A 30 32.32 -24.26 2.56
CA GLY A 30 31.93 -23.01 3.21
C GLY A 30 32.02 -21.85 2.22
N PHE A 31 31.07 -20.91 2.32
CA PHE A 31 31.14 -19.64 1.62
C PHE A 31 32.44 -18.92 2.00
N THR A 32 33.14 -18.40 1.00
CA THR A 32 34.38 -17.66 1.23
C THR A 32 34.06 -16.23 1.68
N LEU A 33 34.91 -15.62 2.51
CA LEU A 33 34.72 -14.23 2.96
C LEU A 33 34.66 -13.26 1.75
N ILE A 34 35.46 -13.53 0.73
CA ILE A 34 35.51 -12.71 -0.49
C ILE A 34 34.18 -12.77 -1.27
N GLU A 35 33.47 -13.89 -1.23
CA GLU A 35 32.18 -14.06 -1.89
C GLU A 35 31.09 -13.21 -1.24
N ILE A 36 31.07 -13.15 0.09
CA ILE A 36 30.15 -12.26 0.82
C ILE A 36 30.49 -10.78 0.56
N ILE A 37 31.77 -10.42 0.53
CA ILE A 37 32.20 -9.04 0.25
C ILE A 37 31.80 -8.60 -1.16
N ALA A 38 32.03 -9.43 -2.17
CA ALA A 38 31.64 -9.12 -3.56
C ALA A 38 30.13 -8.88 -3.68
N VAL A 39 29.30 -9.69 -3.00
CA VAL A 39 27.85 -9.51 -2.96
C VAL A 39 27.46 -8.19 -2.29
N LEU A 40 28.07 -7.83 -1.15
CA LEU A 40 27.79 -6.58 -0.47
C LEU A 40 28.17 -5.35 -1.31
N VAL A 41 29.26 -5.42 -2.07
CA VAL A 41 29.66 -4.34 -2.99
C VAL A 41 28.61 -4.17 -4.09
N ILE A 42 28.15 -5.27 -4.70
CA ILE A 42 27.11 -5.21 -5.73
C ILE A 42 25.80 -4.67 -5.16
N LEU A 43 25.35 -5.18 -4.01
CA LEU A 43 24.14 -4.69 -3.33
C LEU A 43 24.25 -3.22 -2.92
N GLY A 44 25.43 -2.75 -2.52
CA GLY A 44 25.69 -1.36 -2.19
C GLY A 44 25.50 -0.42 -3.39
N ILE A 45 26.04 -0.80 -4.56
CA ILE A 45 25.86 -0.02 -5.79
C ILE A 45 24.39 -0.01 -6.23
N LEU A 46 23.72 -1.16 -6.19
CA LEU A 46 22.29 -1.25 -6.54
C LEU A 46 21.43 -0.41 -5.61
N ALA A 47 21.69 -0.45 -4.30
CA ALA A 47 20.96 0.36 -3.32
C ALA A 47 21.15 1.87 -3.55
N ALA A 48 22.38 2.31 -3.84
CA ALA A 48 22.67 3.73 -4.07
C ALA A 48 21.88 4.33 -5.24
N VAL A 49 21.61 3.54 -6.30
CA VAL A 49 20.83 3.99 -7.46
C VAL A 49 19.33 3.72 -7.29
N ALA A 50 18.95 2.60 -6.67
CA ALA A 50 17.54 2.20 -6.54
C ALA A 50 16.77 3.02 -5.51
N VAL A 51 17.39 3.36 -4.38
CA VAL A 51 16.74 4.07 -3.27
C VAL A 51 16.19 5.44 -3.66
N PRO A 52 16.97 6.37 -4.26
CA PRO A 52 16.43 7.69 -4.63
C PRO A 52 15.27 7.58 -5.62
N ARG A 53 15.41 6.71 -6.63
CA ARG A 53 14.37 6.47 -7.63
C ARG A 53 13.09 5.87 -7.04
N TYR A 54 13.22 5.03 -6.02
CA TYR A 54 12.07 4.46 -5.33
C TYR A 54 11.24 5.55 -4.63
N PHE A 55 11.89 6.49 -3.93
CA PHE A 55 11.19 7.61 -3.30
C PHE A 55 10.51 8.52 -4.32
N ASP A 56 11.18 8.85 -5.42
CA ASP A 56 10.58 9.66 -6.49
C ASP A 56 9.33 8.99 -7.08
N LEU A 57 9.39 7.67 -7.33
CA LEU A 57 8.26 6.93 -7.87
C LEU A 57 7.11 6.79 -6.87
N ALA A 58 7.43 6.61 -5.57
CA ALA A 58 6.43 6.58 -4.51
C ALA A 58 5.68 7.93 -4.43
N ASN A 59 6.41 9.05 -4.42
CA ASN A 59 5.84 10.40 -4.39
C ASN A 59 4.95 10.66 -5.62
N GLN A 60 5.42 10.30 -6.82
CA GLN A 60 4.61 10.43 -8.05
C GLN A 60 3.37 9.52 -8.04
N GLY A 61 3.47 8.33 -7.43
CA GLY A 61 2.34 7.42 -7.27
C GLY A 61 1.27 7.99 -6.35
N GLU A 62 1.70 8.57 -5.23
CA GLU A 62 0.82 9.24 -4.28
C GLU A 62 0.10 10.45 -4.90
N GLU A 63 0.84 11.30 -5.62
CA GLU A 63 0.27 12.46 -6.31
C GLU A 63 -0.80 12.05 -7.33
N ARG A 64 -0.54 10.98 -8.11
CA ARG A 64 -1.52 10.45 -9.08
C ARG A 64 -2.76 9.87 -8.39
N ALA A 65 -2.56 9.14 -7.29
CA ALA A 65 -3.66 8.57 -6.52
C ALA A 65 -4.55 9.68 -5.94
N ALA A 66 -3.94 10.75 -5.45
CA ALA A 66 -4.69 11.89 -4.93
C ALA A 66 -5.46 12.64 -6.02
N ARG A 67 -4.85 12.88 -7.19
CA ARG A 67 -5.56 13.47 -8.34
C ARG A 67 -6.78 12.63 -8.75
N ALA A 68 -6.66 11.30 -8.70
CA ALA A 68 -7.78 10.39 -8.96
C ALA A 68 -8.87 10.53 -7.88
N ALA A 69 -8.50 10.62 -6.61
CA ALA A 69 -9.43 10.83 -5.53
C ALA A 69 -10.16 12.19 -5.61
N VAL A 70 -9.48 13.28 -6.02
CA VAL A 70 -10.15 14.56 -6.29
C VAL A 70 -11.14 14.47 -7.44
N ALA A 71 -10.80 13.75 -8.52
CA ALA A 71 -11.73 13.50 -9.61
C ALA A 71 -12.96 12.70 -9.14
N GLU A 72 -12.77 11.76 -8.21
CA GLU A 72 -13.86 11.04 -7.55
C GLU A 72 -14.74 11.97 -6.70
N VAL A 73 -14.15 12.88 -5.92
CA VAL A 73 -14.89 13.92 -5.17
C VAL A 73 -15.76 14.71 -6.14
N GLN A 74 -15.20 15.23 -7.23
CA GLN A 74 -15.95 15.99 -8.23
C GLN A 74 -17.10 15.18 -8.85
N ALA A 75 -16.84 13.91 -9.19
CA ALA A 75 -17.85 13.03 -9.75
C ALA A 75 -19.02 12.82 -8.77
N ARG A 76 -18.72 12.67 -7.48
CA ARG A 76 -19.72 12.46 -6.43
C ARG A 76 -20.52 13.73 -6.15
N VAL A 77 -19.87 14.90 -6.13
CA VAL A 77 -20.53 16.23 -6.07
C VAL A 77 -21.53 16.37 -7.22
N ASN A 78 -21.11 16.10 -8.46
CA ASN A 78 -21.96 16.19 -9.64
C ASN A 78 -23.13 15.21 -9.59
N ASN A 79 -22.89 13.98 -9.13
CA ASN A 79 -23.92 12.96 -9.00
C ASN A 79 -24.96 13.35 -7.93
N LEU A 80 -24.51 13.81 -6.76
CA LEU A 80 -25.40 14.30 -5.71
C LEU A 80 -26.25 15.47 -6.20
N PHE A 81 -25.65 16.43 -6.89
CA PHE A 81 -26.37 17.55 -7.46
C PHE A 81 -27.43 17.10 -8.48
N ALA A 82 -27.09 16.17 -9.38
CA ALA A 82 -28.03 15.62 -10.35
C ALA A 82 -29.21 14.90 -9.68
N GLN A 83 -28.96 14.11 -8.63
CA GLN A 83 -30.02 13.47 -7.85
C GLN A 83 -30.94 14.50 -7.18
N ARG A 84 -30.37 15.58 -6.63
CA ARG A 84 -31.14 16.64 -5.99
C ARG A 84 -31.97 17.42 -6.99
N LEU A 85 -31.43 17.75 -8.17
CA LEU A 85 -32.19 18.40 -9.23
C LEU A 85 -33.44 17.62 -9.61
N ILE A 86 -33.34 16.28 -9.71
CA ILE A 86 -34.50 15.44 -10.00
C ILE A 86 -35.49 15.48 -8.83
N ALA A 87 -35.00 15.38 -7.58
CA ALA A 87 -35.84 15.40 -6.39
C ALA A 87 -36.57 16.74 -6.17
N THR A 88 -36.00 17.85 -6.66
CA THR A 88 -36.57 19.20 -6.52
C THR A 88 -37.33 19.67 -7.76
N ASN A 89 -37.72 18.76 -8.66
CA ASN A 89 -38.41 19.06 -9.92
C ASN A 89 -37.67 20.10 -10.80
N GLY A 90 -36.34 20.01 -10.82
CA GLY A 90 -35.48 20.93 -11.59
C GLY A 90 -35.21 22.27 -10.91
N ASN A 91 -35.66 22.49 -9.66
CA ASN A 91 -35.31 23.70 -8.92
C ASN A 91 -33.85 23.61 -8.45
N CYS A 92 -32.99 24.35 -9.14
CA CYS A 92 -31.55 24.34 -8.91
C CYS A 92 -31.15 24.89 -7.54
N ALA A 93 -31.70 26.04 -7.12
CA ALA A 93 -31.36 26.64 -5.83
C ALA A 93 -31.74 25.72 -4.65
N THR A 94 -32.90 25.04 -4.72
CA THR A 94 -33.28 24.04 -3.71
C THR A 94 -32.41 22.79 -3.79
N ALA A 95 -31.92 22.42 -4.98
CA ALA A 95 -31.06 21.26 -5.15
C ALA A 95 -29.70 21.47 -4.48
N VAL A 96 -29.08 22.64 -4.68
CA VAL A 96 -27.77 22.98 -4.10
C VAL A 96 -27.84 23.18 -2.60
N THR A 97 -28.78 23.99 -2.10
CA THR A 97 -29.00 24.18 -0.65
C THR A 97 -29.32 22.89 0.10
N GLY A 98 -29.78 21.86 -0.63
CA GLY A 98 -29.99 20.55 -0.09
C GLY A 98 -28.70 19.74 0.11
N MET A 99 -27.63 19.99 -0.64
CA MET A 99 -26.42 19.15 -0.63
C MET A 99 -25.80 19.09 0.76
N THR A 100 -25.39 17.89 1.15
CA THR A 100 -24.78 17.59 2.44
C THR A 100 -23.56 16.72 2.24
N LEU A 101 -22.47 17.02 2.93
CA LEU A 101 -21.22 16.26 2.93
C LEU A 101 -21.44 14.80 3.33
N ALA A 102 -22.37 14.52 4.25
CA ALA A 102 -22.72 13.16 4.64
C ALA A 102 -23.14 12.30 3.44
N ALA A 103 -23.85 12.87 2.45
CA ALA A 103 -24.25 12.17 1.23
C ALA A 103 -23.08 11.94 0.26
N LEU A 104 -21.94 12.60 0.51
CA LEU A 104 -20.68 12.47 -0.21
C LEU A 104 -19.64 11.73 0.62
N THR A 105 -19.93 10.96 1.65
CA THR A 105 -18.87 10.23 2.37
C THR A 105 -19.20 8.77 2.44
N ASP A 106 -18.19 7.91 2.34
CA ASP A 106 -18.39 6.47 2.36
C ASP A 106 -18.93 6.00 3.73
N THR A 107 -18.70 6.81 4.76
CA THR A 107 -19.13 6.59 6.15
C THR A 107 -20.36 7.43 6.56
N GLY A 108 -20.80 8.37 5.74
CA GLY A 108 -21.92 9.27 6.08
C GLY A 108 -21.60 10.32 7.16
N ALA A 109 -20.32 10.61 7.45
CA ALA A 109 -19.87 11.50 8.52
C ALA A 109 -19.09 12.72 8.01
N ALA A 110 -19.12 13.83 8.77
CA ALA A 110 -18.33 15.02 8.45
C ALA A 110 -16.82 14.75 8.54
N GLY A 111 -16.04 15.23 7.55
CA GLY A 111 -14.62 14.87 7.37
C GLY A 111 -14.41 13.45 6.81
N GLY A 112 -15.44 12.90 6.16
CA GLY A 112 -15.50 11.50 5.82
C GLY A 112 -14.55 11.08 4.70
N LEU A 113 -14.36 9.76 4.64
CA LEU A 113 -13.50 9.12 3.67
C LEU A 113 -14.17 9.10 2.30
N ILE A 114 -13.39 9.39 1.26
CA ILE A 114 -13.79 9.23 -0.14
C ILE A 114 -12.66 8.45 -0.82
N GLY A 115 -12.96 7.25 -1.31
CA GLY A 115 -11.96 6.43 -2.00
C GLY A 115 -10.76 6.05 -1.12
N GLY A 116 -10.95 6.01 0.22
CA GLY A 116 -9.90 5.76 1.20
C GLY A 116 -9.04 6.97 1.59
N TRP A 117 -9.35 8.16 1.07
CA TRP A 117 -8.69 9.42 1.42
C TRP A 117 -9.52 10.21 2.42
N THR A 118 -8.86 10.81 3.41
CA THR A 118 -9.51 11.76 4.33
C THR A 118 -9.70 13.09 3.61
N VAL A 119 -10.93 13.55 3.47
CA VAL A 119 -11.22 14.85 2.84
C VAL A 119 -11.53 15.88 3.93
N THR A 120 -10.72 16.93 4.00
CA THR A 120 -10.90 18.05 4.92
C THR A 120 -11.24 19.34 4.17
N GLY A 121 -11.94 20.26 4.83
CA GLY A 121 -12.31 21.56 4.25
C GLY A 121 -13.44 21.53 3.21
N LEU A 122 -13.94 20.34 2.86
CA LEU A 122 -15.25 20.20 2.24
C LEU A 122 -16.28 20.10 3.37
N ASP A 123 -17.18 21.07 3.45
CA ASP A 123 -18.33 21.07 4.36
C ASP A 123 -19.62 21.39 3.59
N ASP A 124 -20.76 21.35 4.29
CA ASP A 124 -22.06 21.63 3.69
C ASP A 124 -22.08 23.06 3.10
N ALA A 125 -21.43 24.03 3.74
CA ALA A 125 -21.36 25.40 3.26
C ALA A 125 -20.56 25.52 1.96
N ALA A 126 -19.41 24.85 1.87
CA ALA A 126 -18.59 24.79 0.67
C ALA A 126 -19.34 24.12 -0.48
N LEU A 127 -20.12 23.06 -0.23
CA LEU A 127 -20.94 22.41 -1.26
C LEU A 127 -22.09 23.28 -1.77
N GLN A 128 -22.58 24.18 -0.91
CA GLN A 128 -23.71 25.06 -1.17
C GLN A 128 -23.29 26.41 -1.79
N ASP A 129 -21.99 26.70 -1.87
CA ASP A 129 -21.47 27.90 -2.52
C ASP A 129 -21.46 27.70 -4.04
N GLU A 130 -22.47 28.24 -4.72
CA GLU A 130 -22.71 28.07 -6.15
C GLU A 130 -21.53 28.53 -7.02
N GLY A 131 -21.06 27.65 -7.90
CA GLY A 131 -20.00 27.95 -8.86
C GLY A 131 -18.61 28.22 -8.26
N ALA A 132 -18.45 27.96 -6.96
CA ALA A 132 -17.18 28.02 -6.27
C ALA A 132 -16.17 27.05 -6.88
N ALA A 133 -14.94 27.53 -7.03
CA ALA A 133 -13.79 26.78 -7.49
C ALA A 133 -12.79 26.74 -6.35
N THR A 134 -12.88 25.72 -5.50
CA THR A 134 -12.02 25.58 -4.32
C THR A 134 -10.74 24.82 -4.67
N PRO A 135 -9.54 25.43 -4.49
CA PRO A 135 -8.27 24.76 -4.71
C PRO A 135 -8.09 23.57 -3.76
N VAL A 136 -7.38 22.55 -4.22
CA VAL A 136 -7.14 21.33 -3.47
C VAL A 136 -5.65 21.12 -3.23
N GLY A 137 -5.29 20.97 -1.95
CA GLY A 137 -3.99 20.49 -1.50
C GLY A 137 -4.03 18.98 -1.25
N VAL A 138 -2.90 18.32 -1.49
CA VAL A 138 -2.73 16.88 -1.25
C VAL A 138 -1.53 16.68 -0.35
N GLU A 139 -1.74 16.03 0.78
CA GLU A 139 -0.69 15.73 1.75
C GLU A 139 -0.89 14.33 2.33
N GLN A 140 0.01 13.38 2.03
CA GLN A 140 0.19 12.11 2.77
C GLN A 140 -1.11 11.41 3.16
N GLY A 141 -1.93 11.07 2.17
CA GLY A 141 -3.21 10.36 2.37
C GLY A 141 -4.40 11.27 2.72
N ASN A 142 -4.20 12.59 2.76
CA ASN A 142 -5.25 13.57 2.99
C ASN A 142 -5.43 14.49 1.78
N ILE A 143 -6.68 14.87 1.56
CA ILE A 143 -7.11 15.85 0.57
C ILE A 143 -7.63 17.04 1.35
N ASN A 144 -6.99 18.19 1.21
CA ASN A 144 -7.36 19.42 1.90
C ASN A 144 -7.95 20.38 0.89
N ILE A 145 -9.27 20.56 0.94
CA ILE A 145 -9.97 21.53 0.11
C ILE A 145 -9.91 22.88 0.85
N ALA A 146 -9.22 23.87 0.28
CA ALA A 146 -9.02 25.24 0.81
C ALA A 146 -7.83 25.55 1.77
N SER A 147 -6.92 24.63 2.13
CA SER A 147 -5.68 25.01 2.84
C SER A 147 -4.55 23.98 2.76
N GLY A 148 -3.32 24.43 2.50
CA GLY A 148 -2.12 23.61 2.31
C GLY A 148 -1.48 23.87 0.94
N ASP A 149 -0.39 23.18 0.59
CA ASP A 149 0.29 23.26 -0.73
C ASP A 149 -0.70 22.90 -1.86
N VAL A 150 -1.49 23.89 -2.28
CA VAL A 150 -2.56 23.77 -3.26
C VAL A 150 -1.94 23.71 -4.65
N ASP A 151 -2.14 22.60 -5.35
CA ASP A 151 -1.88 22.58 -6.78
C ASP A 151 -2.94 23.47 -7.45
N PRO A 152 -2.58 24.63 -8.02
CA PRO A 152 -3.55 25.54 -8.62
C PRO A 152 -4.28 24.93 -9.83
N ALA A 153 -3.77 23.83 -10.39
CA ALA A 153 -4.43 23.09 -11.46
C ALA A 153 -5.51 22.11 -10.95
N LEU A 154 -5.55 21.80 -9.65
CA LEU A 154 -6.46 20.83 -9.06
C LEU A 154 -7.52 21.54 -8.21
N VAL A 155 -8.75 21.54 -8.73
CA VAL A 155 -9.87 22.31 -8.17
C VAL A 155 -11.11 21.43 -8.11
N VAL A 156 -11.81 21.45 -6.98
CA VAL A 156 -13.19 20.95 -6.90
C VAL A 156 -14.12 22.12 -7.18
N ARG A 157 -15.04 21.90 -8.11
CA ARG A 157 -16.05 22.86 -8.52
C ARG A 157 -17.41 22.43 -7.99
N THR A 158 -18.09 23.34 -7.33
CA THR A 158 -19.48 23.16 -6.93
C THR A 158 -20.40 23.39 -8.13
N PRO A 159 -21.63 22.84 -8.10
CA PRO A 159 -22.61 23.16 -9.12
C PRO A 159 -22.87 24.67 -9.21
N SER A 160 -23.23 25.13 -10.41
CA SER A 160 -23.66 26.50 -10.66
C SER A 160 -25.05 26.47 -11.27
N CYS A 161 -25.99 27.16 -10.64
CA CYS A 161 -27.31 27.43 -11.20
C CYS A 161 -27.32 28.53 -12.27
N ASN A 162 -26.22 29.28 -12.41
CA ASN A 162 -26.05 30.27 -13.47
C ASN A 162 -25.30 29.64 -14.65
N ASN A 163 -25.87 29.77 -15.85
CA ASN A 163 -25.34 29.25 -17.11
C ASN A 163 -24.28 30.18 -17.71
#